data_AF-A0A1J4KW21-F1
#
_entry.id   AF-A0A1J4KW21-F1
#
_cell.length_a   1.000
_cell.length_b   1.000
_cell.length_c   1.000
_cell.angle_alpha   90.00
_cell.angle_beta   90.00
_cell.angle_gamma   90.00
#
_symmetry.space_group_name_H-M   'P 1'
#
loop_
_entity.id
_entity.type
_entity.pdbx_description
1 polymer ?
#
loop_
_entity_poly.entity_id
_entity_poly.type
_entity_poly.pdbx_seq_one_letter_code
_entity_poly.pdbx_strand_id
1 'polypeptide(L)'
;MKDRKPVQTELNLQNVTGPVLYSHPIPERIGSLYTNEVIRFFIPIDFFKSSSDLHPNNLFGTNVYPITSPLPAVCVHQGIISKISSRPEETFAGARVLNIYEDEDNYALDRVERFELKNVTEKVIGVDLIIRITGIRSYFEGSKQFDVKTKGSMTITAHGFAVIFGQTIYSQVEAFDMELLSLLKQLPDDSFYDERNWLRFGLTGEPIDCYDVRDFCDDGIPFSKWLSQKLRASSLYFDTMTDRYEMAMMLNGDKIILKLAKLHQPLQSIAQIRSDGTPIKQTSKTYMMDQIEWENVEWSEEGVTINGEFFGPIVSYFWAKRKRPLQ
;
A
#
# COMPACT_ATOMS: atom_id res chain seq x y z
N MET A 1 -42.92 -16.62 -19.45
CA MET A 1 -41.86 -15.66 -19.09
C MET A 1 -41.72 -15.70 -17.58
N LYS A 2 -40.58 -16.15 -17.06
CA LYS A 2 -40.35 -16.18 -15.60
C LYS A 2 -39.98 -14.77 -15.15
N ASP A 3 -40.78 -14.22 -14.24
CA ASP A 3 -40.47 -12.99 -13.49
C ASP A 3 -39.13 -13.14 -12.78
N ARG A 4 -38.06 -12.61 -13.37
CA ARG A 4 -36.82 -12.35 -12.64
C ARG A 4 -37.07 -11.13 -11.77
N LYS A 5 -37.21 -11.34 -10.47
CA LYS A 5 -37.14 -10.24 -9.50
C LYS A 5 -35.83 -9.48 -9.75
N PRO A 6 -35.85 -8.14 -9.84
CA PRO A 6 -34.63 -7.37 -9.98
C PRO A 6 -33.72 -7.72 -8.80
N VAL A 7 -32.51 -8.19 -9.10
CA VAL A 7 -31.47 -8.34 -8.09
C VAL A 7 -31.16 -6.92 -7.64
N GLN A 8 -31.62 -6.59 -6.43
CA GLN A 8 -31.29 -5.33 -5.81
C GLN A 8 -29.81 -5.43 -5.42
N THR A 9 -28.93 -4.92 -6.28
CA THR A 9 -27.50 -4.87 -5.99
C THR A 9 -27.30 -3.85 -4.89
N GLU A 10 -27.33 -4.31 -3.63
CA GLU A 10 -26.88 -3.49 -2.50
C GLU A 10 -25.39 -3.19 -2.71
N LEU A 11 -25.07 -1.91 -2.87
CA LEU A 11 -23.67 -1.51 -2.88
C LEU A 11 -23.12 -1.72 -1.48
N ASN A 12 -22.39 -2.81 -1.26
CA ASN A 12 -21.74 -3.05 0.03
C ASN A 12 -20.58 -2.06 0.20
N LEU A 13 -20.87 -0.95 0.88
CA LEU A 13 -19.91 0.12 1.16
C LEU A 13 -18.74 -0.33 2.03
N GLN A 14 -18.78 -1.52 2.65
CA GLN A 14 -17.67 -2.06 3.45
C GLN A 14 -16.44 -2.39 2.59
N ASN A 15 -16.61 -2.60 1.27
CA ASN A 15 -15.52 -2.95 0.35
C ASN A 15 -15.09 -1.76 -0.53
N VAL A 16 -15.37 -0.53 -0.10
CA VAL A 16 -15.03 0.68 -0.84
C VAL A 16 -13.82 1.36 -0.20
N THR A 17 -12.71 1.42 -0.94
CA THR A 17 -11.50 2.12 -0.52
C THR A 17 -11.65 3.62 -0.72
N GLY A 18 -11.53 4.43 0.34
CA GLY A 18 -11.63 5.88 0.26
C GLY A 18 -12.39 6.52 1.44
N PRO A 19 -12.64 7.83 1.41
CA PRO A 19 -12.52 8.72 0.25
C PRO A 19 -11.07 9.14 -0.04
N VAL A 20 -10.69 9.09 -1.31
CA VAL A 20 -9.39 9.53 -1.84
C VAL A 20 -9.52 10.93 -2.41
N LEU A 21 -8.63 11.84 -2.03
CA LEU A 21 -8.56 13.19 -2.56
C LEU A 21 -8.04 13.16 -3.99
N TYR A 22 -8.88 13.53 -4.95
CA TYR A 22 -8.45 13.75 -6.33
C TYR A 22 -7.65 15.06 -6.41
N SER A 23 -6.33 14.96 -6.56
CA SER A 23 -5.43 16.10 -6.71
C SER A 23 -4.79 16.20 -8.10
N HIS A 24 -4.67 15.06 -8.79
CA HIS A 24 -4.00 14.90 -10.09
C HIS A 24 -4.69 13.74 -10.86
N PRO A 25 -4.39 13.50 -12.15
CA PRO A 25 -4.97 12.39 -12.89
C PRO A 25 -4.57 11.05 -12.26
N ILE A 26 -5.47 10.07 -12.31
CA ILE A 26 -5.23 8.75 -11.70
C ILE A 26 -3.99 8.11 -12.38
N PRO A 27 -2.95 7.75 -11.61
CA PRO A 27 -1.78 7.06 -12.17
C PRO A 27 -2.18 5.71 -12.77
N GLU A 28 -1.61 5.33 -13.92
CA GLU A 28 -1.93 4.06 -14.59
C GLU A 28 -1.74 2.83 -13.69
N ARG A 29 -0.74 2.87 -12.79
CA ARG A 29 -0.47 1.82 -11.80
C ARG A 29 -1.65 1.50 -10.87
N ILE A 30 -2.56 2.46 -10.65
CA ILE A 30 -3.77 2.21 -9.85
C ILE A 30 -4.66 1.18 -10.53
N GLY A 31 -4.69 1.17 -11.87
CA GLY A 31 -5.46 0.18 -12.64
C GLY A 31 -5.07 -1.25 -12.30
N SER A 32 -3.76 -1.54 -12.24
CA SER A 32 -3.28 -2.88 -11.89
C SER A 32 -3.39 -3.19 -10.41
N LEU A 33 -3.14 -2.22 -9.53
CA LEU A 33 -3.15 -2.42 -8.06
C LEU A 33 -4.55 -2.68 -7.48
N TYR A 34 -5.59 -2.12 -8.13
CA TYR A 34 -6.96 -2.15 -7.63
C TYR A 34 -7.93 -2.81 -8.63
N THR A 35 -7.44 -3.72 -9.48
CA THR A 35 -8.30 -4.38 -10.48
C THR A 35 -9.53 -5.01 -9.83
N ASN A 36 -10.72 -4.72 -10.37
CA ASN A 36 -12.03 -5.16 -9.89
C ASN A 36 -12.47 -4.58 -8.53
N GLU A 37 -11.68 -3.71 -7.91
CA GLU A 37 -12.00 -3.06 -6.65
C GLU A 37 -12.77 -1.75 -6.84
N VAL A 38 -13.44 -1.32 -5.77
CA VAL A 38 -14.24 -0.11 -5.74
C VAL A 38 -13.53 0.97 -4.95
N ILE A 39 -13.36 2.13 -5.57
CA ILE A 39 -12.66 3.27 -4.99
C ILE A 39 -13.61 4.46 -4.92
N ARG A 40 -13.65 5.12 -3.77
CA ARG A 40 -14.36 6.38 -3.55
C ARG A 40 -13.40 7.54 -3.66
N PHE A 41 -13.70 8.50 -4.51
CA PHE A 41 -12.97 9.75 -4.68
C PHE A 41 -13.79 10.92 -4.19
N PHE A 42 -13.12 11.83 -3.48
CA PHE A 42 -13.58 13.20 -3.29
C PHE A 42 -12.85 14.10 -4.28
N ILE A 43 -13.62 14.81 -5.11
CA ILE A 43 -13.12 15.74 -6.12
C ILE A 43 -13.48 17.16 -5.67
N PRO A 44 -12.50 17.97 -5.22
CA PRO A 44 -12.73 19.35 -4.82
C PRO A 44 -13.35 20.20 -5.93
N ILE A 45 -14.16 21.19 -5.53
CA ILE A 45 -14.89 22.07 -6.45
C ILE A 45 -13.96 22.81 -7.42
N ASP A 46 -12.73 23.10 -7.01
CA ASP A 46 -11.73 23.82 -7.79
C ASP A 46 -11.35 23.09 -9.08
N PHE A 47 -11.45 21.76 -9.13
CA PHE A 47 -11.18 20.98 -10.34
C PHE A 47 -12.27 21.09 -11.41
N PHE A 48 -13.40 21.72 -11.07
CA PHE A 48 -14.48 22.01 -12.01
C PHE A 48 -14.47 23.45 -12.51
N LYS A 49 -13.43 24.23 -12.15
CA LYS A 49 -13.18 25.55 -12.71
C LYS A 49 -12.65 25.43 -14.14
N SER A 50 -13.15 26.27 -15.04
CA SER A 50 -12.72 26.28 -16.44
C SER A 50 -11.21 26.53 -16.64
N SER A 51 -10.54 27.11 -15.65
CA SER A 51 -9.10 27.37 -15.65
C SER A 51 -8.24 26.20 -15.15
N SER A 52 -8.84 25.06 -14.80
CA SER A 52 -8.09 23.91 -14.28
C SER A 52 -7.37 23.17 -15.41
N ASP A 53 -6.06 22.99 -15.30
CA ASP A 53 -5.26 22.18 -16.25
C ASP A 53 -5.64 20.68 -16.21
N LEU A 54 -6.31 20.27 -15.14
CA LEU A 54 -6.85 18.92 -14.95
C LEU A 54 -8.23 18.74 -15.57
N HIS A 55 -8.62 19.67 -16.44
CA HIS A 55 -9.71 19.56 -17.38
C HIS A 55 -9.17 19.17 -18.77
N PRO A 56 -9.17 17.89 -19.13
CA PRO A 56 -8.84 17.50 -20.48
C PRO A 56 -9.94 17.88 -21.45
N ASN A 57 -9.52 18.50 -22.54
CA ASN A 57 -10.10 18.15 -23.82
C ASN A 57 -9.59 16.74 -24.13
N ASN A 58 -10.46 15.83 -24.58
CA ASN A 58 -10.18 14.42 -24.93
C ASN A 58 -10.58 13.38 -23.87
N LEU A 59 -11.87 13.34 -23.52
CA LEU A 59 -12.45 12.18 -22.84
C LEU A 59 -12.64 11.03 -23.86
N PHE A 60 -12.39 9.79 -23.44
CA PHE A 60 -12.68 8.58 -24.21
C PHE A 60 -13.50 7.63 -23.36
N GLY A 61 -14.31 6.78 -23.99
CA GLY A 61 -15.14 5.82 -23.26
C GLY A 61 -16.50 6.39 -22.86
N THR A 62 -17.41 5.48 -22.55
CA THR A 62 -18.80 5.74 -22.19
C THR A 62 -19.18 4.68 -21.17
N ASN A 63 -19.64 5.10 -20.00
CA ASN A 63 -19.90 4.27 -18.82
C ASN A 63 -18.61 3.66 -18.22
N VAL A 64 -17.76 3.09 -19.08
CA VAL A 64 -16.38 2.71 -18.79
C VAL A 64 -15.41 3.66 -19.49
N TYR A 65 -14.48 4.22 -18.72
CA TYR A 65 -13.48 5.18 -19.16
C TYR A 65 -12.08 4.61 -18.97
N PRO A 66 -11.08 4.90 -19.84
CA PRO A 66 -9.69 4.56 -19.57
C PRO A 66 -9.24 5.11 -18.22
N ILE A 67 -8.36 4.41 -17.50
CA ILE A 67 -7.93 4.80 -16.14
C ILE A 67 -7.34 6.20 -16.05
N THR A 68 -6.70 6.65 -17.13
CA THR A 68 -6.12 7.99 -17.27
C THR A 68 -7.15 9.08 -17.53
N SER A 69 -8.45 8.73 -17.59
CA SER A 69 -9.50 9.68 -17.85
C SER A 69 -9.70 10.63 -16.66
N PRO A 70 -9.84 11.93 -16.93
CA PRO A 70 -10.05 12.95 -15.91
C PRO A 70 -11.40 12.76 -15.21
N LEU A 71 -11.37 12.56 -13.89
CA LEU A 71 -12.61 12.44 -13.12
C LEU A 71 -13.55 13.67 -13.25
N PRO A 72 -13.06 14.93 -13.27
CA PRO A 72 -13.94 16.08 -13.45
C PRO A 72 -14.76 16.05 -14.75
N ALA A 73 -14.13 15.69 -15.88
CA ALA A 73 -14.84 15.62 -17.16
C ALA A 73 -15.79 14.42 -17.22
N VAL A 74 -15.43 13.31 -16.57
CA VAL A 74 -16.33 12.16 -16.40
C VAL A 74 -17.57 12.55 -15.61
N CYS A 75 -17.44 13.34 -14.53
CA CYS A 75 -18.59 13.79 -13.75
C CYS A 75 -19.58 14.63 -14.56
N VAL A 76 -19.10 15.49 -15.47
CA VAL A 76 -19.98 16.22 -16.41
C VAL A 76 -20.59 15.26 -17.43
N HIS A 77 -19.79 14.37 -18.01
CA HIS A 77 -20.28 13.39 -18.99
C HIS A 77 -21.34 12.45 -18.41
N GLN A 78 -21.26 12.11 -17.13
CA GLN A 78 -22.25 11.30 -16.41
C GLN A 78 -23.45 12.11 -15.91
N GLY A 79 -23.38 13.45 -16.00
CA GLY A 79 -24.42 14.35 -15.52
C GLY A 79 -24.56 14.43 -14.01
N ILE A 80 -23.49 14.08 -13.28
CA ILE A 80 -23.41 14.29 -11.82
C ILE A 80 -23.37 15.79 -11.54
N ILE A 81 -22.68 16.53 -12.39
CA ILE A 81 -22.70 17.98 -12.45
C ILE A 81 -23.12 18.43 -13.86
N SER A 82 -23.76 19.60 -13.94
CA SER A 82 -24.34 20.10 -15.20
C SER A 82 -23.30 20.57 -16.22
N LYS A 83 -22.29 21.32 -15.79
CA LYS A 83 -21.24 21.86 -16.68
C LYS A 83 -20.02 22.36 -15.91
N ILE A 84 -18.91 22.54 -16.60
CA ILE A 84 -17.77 23.26 -16.06
C ILE A 84 -18.04 24.78 -16.15
N SER A 85 -17.62 25.52 -15.12
CA SER A 85 -17.97 26.93 -14.92
C SER A 85 -16.76 27.73 -14.44
N SER A 86 -16.78 29.05 -14.61
CA SER A 86 -15.80 29.94 -13.97
C SER A 86 -16.07 30.14 -12.48
N ARG A 87 -17.33 29.94 -12.05
CA ARG A 87 -17.80 30.02 -10.66
C ARG A 87 -18.64 28.80 -10.29
N PRO A 88 -18.03 27.62 -10.26
CA PRO A 88 -18.73 26.37 -9.97
C PRO A 88 -19.54 26.43 -8.65
N GLU A 89 -18.96 26.99 -7.61
CA GLU A 89 -19.54 27.11 -6.27
C GLU A 89 -20.87 27.90 -6.19
N GLU A 90 -21.18 28.73 -7.18
CA GLU A 90 -22.39 29.57 -7.24
C GLU A 90 -23.47 29.01 -8.17
N THR A 91 -23.14 28.05 -9.04
CA THR A 91 -23.95 27.75 -10.25
C THR A 91 -24.35 26.29 -10.43
N PHE A 92 -24.07 25.42 -9.46
CA PHE A 92 -24.27 23.99 -9.65
C PHE A 92 -25.67 23.48 -9.34
N ALA A 93 -26.43 23.19 -10.40
CA ALA A 93 -27.43 22.12 -10.39
C ALA A 93 -26.72 20.80 -10.69
N GLY A 94 -26.66 19.92 -9.70
CA GLY A 94 -26.12 18.56 -9.82
C GLY A 94 -27.22 17.51 -9.74
N ALA A 95 -26.85 16.27 -10.01
CA ALA A 95 -27.71 15.12 -9.77
C ALA A 95 -26.94 14.05 -8.99
N ARG A 96 -27.67 13.33 -8.15
CA ARG A 96 -27.21 12.03 -7.69
C ARG A 96 -27.43 11.03 -8.82
N VAL A 97 -26.37 10.35 -9.22
CA VAL A 97 -26.39 9.35 -10.29
C VAL A 97 -25.96 8.02 -9.71
N LEU A 98 -26.73 6.97 -9.97
CA LEU A 98 -26.40 5.58 -9.68
C LEU A 98 -26.53 4.78 -10.98
N ASN A 99 -25.41 4.19 -11.41
CA ASN A 99 -25.34 3.32 -12.57
C ASN A 99 -25.37 1.86 -12.11
N ILE A 100 -26.26 1.07 -12.71
CA ILE A 100 -26.45 -0.35 -12.43
C ILE A 100 -26.05 -1.10 -13.70
N TYR A 101 -25.11 -2.03 -13.55
CA TYR A 101 -24.57 -2.82 -14.65
C TYR A 101 -25.14 -4.24 -14.58
N GLU A 102 -25.47 -4.83 -15.73
CA GLU A 102 -25.99 -6.22 -15.83
C GLU A 102 -24.90 -7.25 -15.49
N ASP A 103 -23.66 -6.94 -15.85
CA ASP A 103 -22.53 -7.85 -15.81
C ASP A 103 -21.30 -7.11 -15.28
N GLU A 104 -20.65 -7.69 -14.28
CA GLU A 104 -19.44 -7.15 -13.64
C GLU A 104 -18.22 -7.21 -14.57
N ASP A 105 -18.21 -8.08 -15.58
CA ASP A 105 -17.08 -8.26 -16.49
C ASP A 105 -17.23 -7.40 -17.75
N ASN A 106 -18.45 -7.34 -18.29
CA ASN A 106 -18.71 -6.59 -19.52
C ASN A 106 -19.06 -5.11 -19.27
N TYR A 107 -19.51 -4.77 -18.05
CA TYR A 107 -19.96 -3.43 -17.67
C TYR A 107 -21.01 -2.88 -18.65
N ALA A 108 -21.91 -3.75 -19.10
CA ALA A 108 -23.09 -3.37 -19.85
C ALA A 108 -24.07 -2.66 -18.89
N LEU A 109 -24.39 -1.40 -19.18
CA LEU A 109 -25.26 -0.58 -18.33
C LEU A 109 -26.72 -1.04 -18.48
N ASP A 110 -27.31 -1.57 -17.41
CA ASP A 110 -28.72 -1.97 -17.33
C ASP A 110 -29.61 -0.73 -17.14
N ARG A 111 -29.31 0.02 -16.07
CA ARG A 111 -30.16 1.10 -15.59
C ARG A 111 -29.33 2.25 -15.02
N VAL A 112 -29.82 3.46 -15.23
CA VAL A 112 -29.34 4.67 -14.57
C VAL A 112 -30.46 5.25 -13.72
N GLU A 113 -30.21 5.39 -12.42
CA GLU A 113 -31.07 6.13 -11.52
C GLU A 113 -30.50 7.53 -11.31
N ARG A 114 -31.28 8.55 -11.68
CA ARG A 114 -30.87 9.94 -11.56
C ARG A 114 -31.87 10.72 -10.71
N PHE A 115 -31.35 11.37 -9.69
CA PHE A 115 -32.12 12.23 -8.80
C PHE A 115 -31.55 13.64 -8.88
N GLU A 116 -32.27 14.53 -9.56
CA GLU A 116 -31.91 15.94 -9.63
C GLU A 116 -31.98 16.59 -8.25
N LEU A 117 -30.90 17.28 -7.86
CA LEU A 117 -30.85 18.01 -6.60
C LEU A 117 -31.44 19.41 -6.82
N LYS A 118 -32.66 19.61 -6.32
CA LYS A 118 -33.41 20.86 -6.45
C LYS A 118 -33.35 21.65 -5.15
N ASN A 119 -33.37 22.99 -5.24
CA ASN A 119 -33.46 23.91 -4.10
C ASN A 119 -32.33 23.79 -3.06
N VAL A 120 -31.12 23.38 -3.47
CA VAL A 120 -29.99 23.32 -2.55
C VAL A 120 -29.44 24.73 -2.32
N THR A 121 -29.49 25.18 -1.07
CA THR A 121 -29.00 26.51 -0.65
C THR A 121 -27.54 26.48 -0.19
N GLU A 122 -27.02 25.29 0.10
CA GLU A 122 -25.65 25.07 0.56
C GLU A 122 -24.68 25.18 -0.61
N LYS A 123 -23.48 25.72 -0.35
CA LYS A 123 -22.43 25.79 -1.37
C LYS A 123 -21.85 24.40 -1.62
N VAL A 124 -21.76 24.03 -2.89
CA VAL A 124 -21.08 22.79 -3.30
C VAL A 124 -19.59 22.95 -3.04
N ILE A 125 -19.00 22.01 -2.31
CA ILE A 125 -17.56 21.98 -2.04
C ILE A 125 -16.80 20.94 -2.89
N GLY A 126 -17.53 20.05 -3.56
CA GLY A 126 -16.96 19.05 -4.46
C GLY A 126 -17.95 17.99 -4.91
N VAL A 127 -17.42 16.89 -5.43
CA VAL A 127 -18.18 15.71 -5.87
C VAL A 127 -17.62 14.47 -5.17
N ASP A 128 -18.51 13.62 -4.67
CA ASP A 128 -18.22 12.27 -4.21
C ASP A 128 -18.50 11.32 -5.36
N LEU A 129 -17.49 10.56 -5.77
CA LEU A 129 -17.53 9.68 -6.92
C LEU A 129 -17.07 8.29 -6.51
N ILE A 130 -17.89 7.28 -6.73
CA ILE A 130 -17.54 5.88 -6.53
C ILE A 130 -17.35 5.24 -7.90
N ILE A 131 -16.17 4.69 -8.12
CA ILE A 131 -15.81 4.00 -9.34
C ILE A 131 -15.40 2.56 -9.04
N ARG A 132 -15.63 1.65 -9.98
CA ARG A 132 -15.04 0.31 -9.97
C ARG A 132 -13.95 0.24 -11.03
N ILE A 133 -12.75 -0.14 -10.63
CA ILE A 133 -11.67 -0.38 -11.58
C ILE A 133 -11.95 -1.69 -12.32
N THR A 134 -11.80 -1.67 -13.63
CA THR A 134 -12.03 -2.84 -14.49
C THR A 134 -10.71 -3.59 -14.75
N GLY A 135 -10.81 -4.84 -15.20
CA GLY A 135 -9.68 -5.51 -15.84
C GLY A 135 -9.19 -4.79 -17.10
N ILE A 136 -8.18 -5.35 -17.76
CA ILE A 136 -7.68 -4.78 -19.02
C ILE A 136 -8.77 -4.87 -20.09
N ARG A 137 -9.06 -3.75 -20.75
CA ARG A 137 -9.98 -3.67 -21.88
C ARG A 137 -9.23 -3.21 -23.12
N SER A 138 -9.68 -3.68 -24.28
CA SER A 138 -9.10 -3.34 -25.59
C SER A 138 -9.92 -2.31 -26.36
N TYR A 139 -11.14 -2.01 -25.91
CA TYR A 139 -12.08 -1.14 -26.60
C TYR A 139 -12.84 -0.24 -25.63
N PHE A 140 -12.89 1.05 -25.95
CA PHE A 140 -13.63 2.07 -25.22
C PHE A 140 -14.56 2.80 -26.19
N GLU A 141 -15.85 2.72 -25.92
CA GLU A 141 -16.89 3.30 -26.78
C GLU A 141 -16.97 4.82 -26.63
N GLY A 142 -16.94 5.55 -27.75
CA GLY A 142 -17.16 6.98 -27.75
C GLY A 142 -18.66 7.33 -27.85
N SER A 143 -19.13 8.20 -26.97
CA SER A 143 -20.46 8.81 -27.06
C SER A 143 -20.43 10.32 -26.82
N LYS A 144 -21.58 10.97 -27.03
CA LYS A 144 -21.85 12.30 -26.52
C LYS A 144 -22.93 12.17 -25.46
N GLN A 145 -22.59 12.50 -24.22
CA GLN A 145 -23.56 12.60 -23.14
C GLN A 145 -23.44 13.99 -22.52
N PHE A 146 -24.58 14.65 -22.34
CA PHE A 146 -24.65 16.05 -21.92
C PHE A 146 -23.79 16.97 -22.82
N ASP A 147 -23.18 17.99 -22.21
CA ASP A 147 -22.34 18.98 -22.89
C ASP A 147 -20.90 18.47 -23.15
N VAL A 148 -20.61 17.20 -22.85
CA VAL A 148 -19.30 16.59 -23.11
C VAL A 148 -19.40 15.54 -24.22
N LYS A 149 -18.59 15.74 -25.25
CA LYS A 149 -18.40 14.75 -26.32
C LYS A 149 -17.09 14.02 -26.06
N THR A 150 -17.16 12.70 -25.91
CA THR A 150 -15.95 11.89 -25.95
C THR A 150 -15.43 11.83 -27.39
N LYS A 151 -14.12 11.64 -27.54
CA LYS A 151 -13.54 11.28 -28.82
C LYS A 151 -14.14 9.95 -29.29
N GLY A 152 -14.19 9.75 -30.61
CA GLY A 152 -14.74 8.52 -31.20
C GLY A 152 -14.15 7.26 -30.58
N SER A 153 -14.85 6.14 -30.75
CA SER A 153 -14.45 4.87 -30.15
C SER A 153 -12.99 4.54 -30.42
N MET A 154 -12.28 4.13 -29.37
CA MET A 154 -10.84 3.91 -29.41
C MET A 154 -10.51 2.46 -29.07
N THR A 155 -9.56 1.90 -29.82
CA THR A 155 -8.97 0.59 -29.54
C THR A 155 -7.63 0.81 -28.87
N ILE A 156 -7.59 0.66 -27.54
CA ILE A 156 -6.39 0.75 -26.72
C ILE A 156 -6.47 -0.32 -25.65
N THR A 157 -5.34 -0.94 -25.31
CA THR A 157 -5.24 -1.92 -24.22
C THR A 157 -4.88 -1.18 -22.94
N ALA A 158 -5.85 -0.97 -22.07
CA ALA A 158 -5.66 -0.29 -20.78
C ALA A 158 -6.66 -0.77 -19.74
N HIS A 159 -6.34 -0.58 -18.46
CA HIS A 159 -7.36 -0.63 -17.41
C HIS A 159 -8.36 0.50 -17.63
N GLY A 160 -9.63 0.19 -17.40
CA GLY A 160 -10.69 1.20 -17.32
C GLY A 160 -11.24 1.34 -15.90
N PHE A 161 -12.17 2.27 -15.73
CA PHE A 161 -13.07 2.30 -14.58
C PHE A 161 -14.50 2.56 -15.01
N ALA A 162 -15.44 1.96 -14.30
CA ALA A 162 -16.86 2.20 -14.43
C ALA A 162 -17.35 3.13 -13.32
N VAL A 163 -18.13 4.15 -13.65
CA VAL A 163 -18.77 4.99 -12.64
C VAL A 163 -19.95 4.24 -12.06
N ILE A 164 -19.94 4.02 -10.75
CA ILE A 164 -21.02 3.35 -10.02
C ILE A 164 -21.97 4.39 -9.45
N PHE A 165 -21.44 5.38 -8.74
CA PHE A 165 -22.22 6.38 -8.06
C PHE A 165 -21.53 7.74 -8.10
N GLY A 166 -22.30 8.81 -8.18
CA GLY A 166 -21.78 10.16 -7.99
C GLY A 166 -22.82 11.13 -7.45
N GLN A 167 -22.38 12.06 -6.61
CA GLN A 167 -23.22 13.15 -6.11
C GLN A 167 -22.38 14.38 -5.72
N THR A 168 -23.01 15.55 -5.70
CA THR A 168 -22.40 16.76 -5.13
C THR A 168 -22.32 16.67 -3.60
N ILE A 169 -21.28 17.28 -3.02
CA ILE A 169 -21.02 17.33 -1.59
C ILE A 169 -21.05 18.77 -1.08
N TYR A 170 -21.61 18.94 0.12
CA TYR A 170 -21.85 20.23 0.77
C TYR A 170 -21.18 20.36 2.15
N SER A 171 -20.64 19.25 2.67
CA SER A 171 -19.99 19.16 3.99
C SER A 171 -18.56 18.64 3.85
N GLN A 172 -17.69 19.02 4.79
CA GLN A 172 -16.28 18.60 4.79
C GLN A 172 -16.13 17.07 4.67
N VAL A 173 -15.12 16.64 3.91
CA VAL A 173 -14.76 15.24 3.71
C VAL A 173 -13.32 15.04 4.20
N GLU A 174 -13.13 14.08 5.11
CA GLU A 174 -11.80 13.62 5.51
C GLU A 174 -11.29 12.63 4.46
N ALA A 175 -10.59 13.14 3.45
CA ALA A 175 -10.01 12.36 2.37
C ALA A 175 -8.49 12.26 2.51
N PHE A 176 -7.94 11.10 2.15
CA PHE A 176 -6.49 10.89 2.09
C PHE A 176 -5.97 11.04 0.65
N ASP A 177 -4.68 11.31 0.47
CA ASP A 177 -4.13 11.56 -0.86
C ASP A 177 -3.98 10.30 -1.74
N MET A 178 -3.81 10.49 -3.04
CA MET A 178 -3.60 9.38 -3.99
C MET A 178 -2.26 8.65 -3.82
N GLU A 179 -1.28 9.25 -3.13
CA GLU A 179 -0.01 8.58 -2.84
C GLU A 179 -0.24 7.49 -1.81
N LEU A 180 -0.96 7.78 -0.73
CA LEU A 180 -1.38 6.81 0.27
C LEU A 180 -2.25 5.71 -0.36
N LEU A 181 -3.14 6.03 -1.30
CA LEU A 181 -3.86 5.01 -2.06
C LEU A 181 -2.91 4.03 -2.76
N SER A 182 -1.83 4.53 -3.36
CA SER A 182 -0.84 3.65 -4.00
C SER A 182 -0.12 2.79 -2.95
N LEU A 183 0.22 3.36 -1.80
CA LEU A 183 0.92 2.67 -0.71
C LEU A 183 0.08 1.55 -0.07
N LEU A 184 -1.24 1.72 0.04
CA LEU A 184 -2.15 0.71 0.62
C LEU A 184 -2.10 -0.65 -0.09
N LYS A 185 -1.73 -0.69 -1.37
CA LYS A 185 -1.56 -1.92 -2.17
C LYS A 185 -0.12 -2.21 -2.58
N GLN A 186 0.80 -1.26 -2.34
CA GLN A 186 2.23 -1.45 -2.48
C GLN A 186 2.89 -1.97 -1.20
N LEU A 187 2.11 -2.19 -0.14
CA LEU A 187 2.47 -3.21 0.83
C LEU A 187 2.78 -4.46 -0.01
N PRO A 188 3.98 -5.04 0.11
CA PRO A 188 4.35 -6.19 -0.71
C PRO A 188 3.25 -7.24 -0.61
N ASP A 189 3.09 -8.05 -1.66
CA ASP A 189 2.25 -9.25 -1.64
C ASP A 189 2.85 -10.21 -0.60
N ASP A 190 2.53 -9.92 0.64
CA ASP A 190 3.16 -10.46 1.80
C ASP A 190 2.30 -11.60 2.30
N SER A 191 2.16 -12.61 1.43
CA SER A 191 1.94 -13.99 1.88
C SER A 191 2.93 -14.37 3.00
N PHE A 192 4.09 -13.69 3.08
CA PHE A 192 5.03 -13.75 4.20
C PHE A 192 4.49 -13.17 5.53
N TYR A 193 3.67 -12.11 5.52
CA TYR A 193 3.15 -11.45 6.73
C TYR A 193 1.68 -11.80 7.03
N ASP A 194 0.93 -12.39 6.10
CA ASP A 194 -0.50 -12.66 6.28
C ASP A 194 -0.77 -13.61 7.48
N GLU A 195 0.15 -14.54 7.75
CA GLU A 195 0.13 -15.39 8.95
C GLU A 195 0.82 -14.76 10.19
N ARG A 196 1.57 -13.67 10.01
CA ARG A 196 2.38 -13.02 11.07
C ARG A 196 1.81 -11.67 11.55
N ASN A 197 0.60 -11.29 11.13
CA ASN A 197 -0.15 -10.06 11.51
C ASN A 197 -0.49 -9.92 13.01
N TRP A 198 0.19 -10.63 13.89
CA TRP A 198 0.07 -10.50 15.34
C TRP A 198 1.11 -9.50 15.81
N LEU A 199 0.72 -8.52 16.63
CA LEU A 199 1.67 -7.67 17.35
C LEU A 199 2.65 -8.58 18.12
N ARG A 200 3.90 -8.65 17.67
CA ARG A 200 4.95 -9.38 18.37
C ARG A 200 5.62 -8.45 19.36
N PHE A 201 5.74 -8.92 20.59
CA PHE A 201 6.41 -8.21 21.66
C PHE A 201 7.71 -8.92 21.99
N GLY A 202 8.76 -8.14 22.22
CA GLY A 202 10.04 -8.69 22.64
C GLY A 202 10.03 -9.22 24.05
N LEU A 203 11.18 -9.77 24.48
CA LEU A 203 11.39 -10.20 25.87
C LEU A 203 11.20 -9.06 26.90
N THR A 204 11.17 -7.80 26.44
CA THR A 204 10.93 -6.60 27.25
C THR A 204 9.49 -6.08 27.17
N GLY A 205 8.60 -6.69 26.40
CA GLY A 205 7.22 -6.24 26.21
C GLY A 205 7.05 -5.05 25.25
N GLU A 206 8.11 -4.65 24.53
CA GLU A 206 8.04 -3.63 23.48
C GLU A 206 7.62 -4.25 22.14
N PRO A 207 6.83 -3.55 21.30
CA PRO A 207 6.50 -4.03 19.96
C PRO A 207 7.77 -4.05 19.09
N ILE A 208 7.94 -5.11 18.31
CA ILE A 208 9.16 -5.32 17.50
C ILE A 208 8.87 -5.84 16.09
N ASP A 209 9.73 -5.44 15.15
CA ASP A 209 9.72 -5.91 13.77
C ASP A 209 10.16 -7.37 13.71
N CYS A 210 9.43 -8.20 12.96
CA CYS A 210 9.74 -9.62 12.82
C CYS A 210 11.08 -9.86 12.12
N TYR A 211 11.73 -10.98 12.43
CA TYR A 211 12.86 -11.52 11.69
C TYR A 211 12.52 -11.64 10.20
N ASP A 212 13.39 -11.06 9.36
CA ASP A 212 13.31 -11.12 7.91
C ASP A 212 14.58 -11.78 7.36
N VAL A 213 14.42 -12.93 6.72
CA VAL A 213 15.52 -13.70 6.13
C VAL A 213 16.26 -12.88 5.04
N ARG A 214 15.56 -11.93 4.39
CA ARG A 214 16.14 -11.07 3.34
C ARG A 214 17.26 -10.17 3.87
N ASP A 215 17.27 -9.86 5.18
CA ASP A 215 18.36 -9.10 5.80
C ASP A 215 19.71 -9.82 5.79
N PHE A 216 19.68 -11.14 5.56
CA PHE A 216 20.81 -12.05 5.56
C PHE A 216 21.18 -12.55 4.16
N CYS A 217 20.45 -12.10 3.12
CA CYS A 217 20.77 -12.42 1.72
C CYS A 217 21.80 -11.42 1.15
N ASP A 218 22.91 -11.95 0.66
CA ASP A 218 23.96 -11.15 -0.01
C ASP A 218 23.76 -11.01 -1.53
N ASP A 219 22.80 -11.74 -2.10
CA ASP A 219 22.53 -11.71 -3.53
C ASP A 219 21.99 -10.34 -3.98
N GLY A 220 22.48 -9.84 -5.11
CA GLY A 220 22.08 -8.55 -5.66
C GLY A 220 22.54 -7.30 -4.91
N ILE A 221 23.30 -7.41 -3.80
CA ILE A 221 23.81 -6.25 -3.04
C ILE A 221 25.33 -6.04 -3.14
N PRO A 222 25.83 -4.78 -3.06
CA PRO A 222 27.27 -4.50 -3.12
C PRO A 222 28.06 -5.19 -2.00
N PHE A 223 29.29 -5.62 -2.29
CA PHE A 223 30.19 -6.28 -1.33
C PHE A 223 30.31 -5.56 0.02
N SER A 224 30.34 -4.23 0.03
CA SER A 224 30.42 -3.43 1.25
C SER A 224 29.22 -3.59 2.19
N LYS A 225 28.10 -4.10 1.67
CA LYS A 225 26.86 -4.34 2.40
C LYS A 225 26.64 -5.82 2.75
N TRP A 226 27.53 -6.72 2.32
CA TRP A 226 27.40 -8.14 2.60
C TRP A 226 27.35 -8.41 4.11
N LEU A 227 26.63 -9.45 4.51
CA LEU A 227 26.47 -9.90 5.89
C LEU A 227 27.83 -10.11 6.56
N SER A 228 28.77 -10.72 5.83
CA SER A 228 30.15 -10.89 6.29
C SER A 228 30.86 -9.56 6.58
N GLN A 229 30.62 -8.50 5.78
CA GLN A 229 31.16 -7.16 6.06
C GLN A 229 30.43 -6.49 7.23
N LYS A 230 29.10 -6.65 7.34
CA LYS A 230 28.34 -6.17 8.49
C LYS A 230 28.90 -6.76 9.78
N LEU A 231 29.12 -8.07 9.85
CA LEU A 231 29.63 -8.77 11.04
C LEU A 231 31.09 -8.46 11.39
N ARG A 232 31.88 -7.92 10.45
CA ARG A 232 33.19 -7.32 10.78
C ARG A 232 33.03 -6.09 11.66
N ALA A 233 32.13 -5.20 11.28
CA ALA A 233 31.89 -3.92 11.95
C ALA A 233 30.87 -3.99 13.09
N SER A 234 30.08 -5.05 13.18
CA SER A 234 28.95 -5.19 14.11
C SER A 234 28.86 -6.60 14.71
N SER A 235 28.14 -6.72 15.82
CA SER A 235 27.68 -8.03 16.33
C SER A 235 26.19 -8.16 16.03
N LEU A 236 25.78 -9.35 15.64
CA LEU A 236 24.38 -9.68 15.42
C LEU A 236 23.77 -10.11 16.76
N TYR A 237 22.58 -9.61 17.03
CA TYR A 237 21.76 -10.07 18.15
C TYR A 237 20.46 -10.60 17.60
N PHE A 238 19.96 -11.67 18.20
CA PHE A 238 18.65 -12.20 17.85
C PHE A 238 17.94 -12.79 19.07
N ASP A 239 16.62 -12.68 19.05
CA ASP A 239 15.73 -13.12 20.12
C ASP A 239 14.92 -14.31 19.68
N THR A 240 14.91 -15.35 20.51
CA THR A 240 13.92 -16.42 20.45
C THR A 240 12.75 -16.09 21.38
N MET A 241 11.77 -16.99 21.51
CA MET A 241 10.64 -16.82 22.43
C MET A 241 11.08 -16.67 23.89
N THR A 242 12.24 -17.23 24.24
CA THR A 242 12.71 -17.31 25.64
C THR A 242 14.00 -16.56 25.88
N ASP A 243 14.87 -16.48 24.88
CA ASP A 243 16.28 -16.16 25.08
C ASP A 243 16.83 -15.22 24.01
N ARG A 244 17.80 -14.39 24.42
CA ARG A 244 18.56 -13.51 23.54
C ARG A 244 19.97 -14.05 23.31
N TYR A 245 20.40 -14.00 22.07
CA TYR A 245 21.69 -14.47 21.61
C TYR A 245 22.50 -13.33 21.00
N GLU A 246 23.82 -13.40 21.18
CA GLU A 246 24.81 -12.58 20.51
C GLU A 246 25.67 -13.47 19.62
N MET A 247 25.73 -13.14 18.34
CA MET A 247 26.64 -13.72 17.37
C MET A 247 27.69 -12.69 16.97
N ALA A 248 28.95 -13.00 17.24
CA ALA A 248 30.07 -12.10 16.98
C ALA A 248 31.12 -12.78 16.11
N MET A 249 31.60 -12.04 15.11
CA MET A 249 32.73 -12.47 14.29
C MET A 249 34.06 -12.23 14.99
N MET A 250 34.90 -13.26 14.99
CA MET A 250 36.23 -13.32 15.57
C MET A 250 37.24 -13.79 14.51
N LEU A 251 38.51 -13.45 14.73
CA LEU A 251 39.62 -13.96 13.93
C LEU A 251 40.34 -15.06 14.74
N ASN A 252 40.56 -16.21 14.12
CA ASN A 252 41.40 -17.28 14.64
C ASN A 252 42.53 -17.54 13.63
N GLY A 253 43.66 -16.85 13.83
CA GLY A 253 44.67 -16.70 12.78
C GLY A 253 44.08 -15.94 11.58
N ASP A 254 44.20 -16.53 10.38
CA ASP A 254 43.65 -15.99 9.14
C ASP A 254 42.20 -16.41 8.86
N LYS A 255 41.63 -17.31 9.68
CA LYS A 255 40.26 -17.77 9.53
C LYS A 255 39.27 -16.88 10.27
N ILE A 256 38.18 -16.56 9.59
CA ILE A 256 37.01 -15.93 10.19
C ILE A 256 36.18 -17.03 10.85
N ILE A 257 35.91 -16.87 12.14
CA ILE A 257 35.01 -17.76 12.89
C ILE A 257 33.96 -16.94 13.61
N LEU A 258 32.79 -17.53 13.82
CA LEU A 258 31.71 -16.94 14.61
C LEU A 258 31.70 -17.54 16.02
N LYS A 259 31.23 -16.74 16.98
CA LYS A 259 30.95 -17.18 18.35
C LYS A 259 29.51 -16.85 18.68
N LEU A 260 28.81 -17.81 19.27
CA LEU A 260 27.44 -17.65 19.73
C LEU A 260 27.42 -17.68 21.26
N ALA A 261 26.78 -16.67 21.85
CA ALA A 261 26.59 -16.58 23.29
C ALA A 261 25.13 -16.27 23.63
N LYS A 262 24.59 -16.95 24.64
CA LYS A 262 23.30 -16.64 25.23
C LYS A 262 23.49 -15.62 26.35
N LEU A 263 22.64 -14.61 26.37
CA LEU A 263 22.72 -13.55 27.38
C LEU A 263 21.99 -13.96 28.67
N HIS A 264 22.52 -13.55 29.83
CA HIS A 264 21.98 -13.97 31.13
C HIS A 264 20.65 -13.30 31.52
N GLN A 265 20.33 -12.16 30.91
CA GLN A 265 19.09 -11.42 31.17
C GLN A 265 18.53 -10.90 29.84
N PRO A 266 17.19 -10.78 29.70
CA PRO A 266 16.63 -9.99 28.60
C PRO A 266 17.15 -8.56 28.77
N LEU A 267 17.94 -8.07 27.81
CA LEU A 267 18.50 -6.72 27.95
C LEU A 267 17.35 -5.72 27.95
N GLN A 268 17.23 -4.99 29.05
CA GLN A 268 16.27 -3.92 29.21
C GLN A 268 16.67 -2.75 28.30
N SER A 269 15.89 -2.54 27.24
CA SER A 269 16.01 -1.43 26.28
C SER A 269 17.32 -1.33 25.48
N ILE A 270 17.21 -0.73 24.29
CA ILE A 270 18.34 -0.36 23.43
C ILE A 270 19.39 0.51 24.16
N ALA A 271 18.95 1.32 25.14
CA ALA A 271 19.83 2.21 25.89
C ALA A 271 20.85 1.45 26.75
N GLN A 272 20.49 0.30 27.31
CA GLN A 272 21.38 -0.49 28.15
C GLN A 272 22.43 -1.23 27.33
N ILE A 273 22.06 -1.75 26.15
CA ILE A 273 23.01 -2.34 25.19
C ILE A 273 24.09 -1.32 24.79
N ARG A 274 23.68 -0.06 24.56
CA ARG A 274 24.63 1.04 24.29
C ARG A 274 25.54 1.35 25.48
N SER A 275 25.06 1.17 26.71
CA SER A 275 25.85 1.37 27.92
C SER A 275 26.91 0.27 28.11
N ASP A 276 26.51 -0.99 27.96
CA ASP A 276 27.35 -2.16 28.27
C ASP A 276 28.46 -2.42 27.24
N GLY A 277 28.29 -1.87 26.04
CA GLY A 277 29.22 -1.98 24.93
C GLY A 277 28.95 -3.19 24.04
N THR A 278 29.50 -3.16 22.81
CA THR A 278 29.30 -4.19 21.80
C THR A 278 30.65 -4.71 21.30
N PRO A 279 30.95 -6.02 21.41
CA PRO A 279 30.14 -7.08 22.03
C PRO A 279 29.93 -6.87 23.55
N ILE A 280 28.86 -7.44 24.09
CA ILE A 280 28.52 -7.37 25.51
C ILE A 280 29.61 -8.05 26.34
N LYS A 281 29.84 -7.52 27.55
CA LYS A 281 30.82 -8.05 28.50
C LYS A 281 30.57 -9.53 28.79
N GLN A 282 31.66 -10.28 28.89
CA GLN A 282 31.61 -11.73 29.12
C GLN A 282 30.91 -12.13 30.43
N THR A 283 30.88 -11.25 31.42
CA THR A 283 30.16 -11.46 32.69
C THR A 283 28.64 -11.54 32.53
N SER A 284 28.10 -11.08 31.41
CA SER A 284 26.64 -11.00 31.16
C SER A 284 26.16 -12.03 30.13
N LYS A 285 27.00 -12.99 29.75
CA LYS A 285 26.70 -13.99 28.72
C LYS A 285 27.38 -15.33 28.97
N THR A 286 26.75 -16.41 28.52
CA THR A 286 27.28 -17.76 28.47
C THR A 286 27.58 -18.12 27.02
N TYR A 287 28.83 -18.47 26.71
CA TYR A 287 29.16 -19.00 25.38
C TYR A 287 28.52 -20.36 25.19
N MET A 288 27.78 -20.51 24.10
CA MET A 288 27.14 -21.77 23.74
C MET A 288 27.95 -22.53 22.71
N MET A 289 28.46 -21.81 21.72
CA MET A 289 29.26 -22.39 20.64
C MET A 289 30.42 -21.47 20.31
N ASP A 290 31.59 -22.06 20.13
CA ASP A 290 32.78 -21.41 19.63
C ASP A 290 33.23 -22.05 18.31
N GLN A 291 34.06 -21.33 17.57
CA GLN A 291 34.63 -21.78 16.30
C GLN A 291 33.58 -22.20 15.25
N ILE A 292 32.45 -21.50 15.20
CA ILE A 292 31.44 -21.72 14.17
C ILE A 292 32.04 -21.26 12.83
N GLU A 293 32.17 -22.18 11.89
CA GLU A 293 32.54 -21.87 10.50
C GLU A 293 31.35 -21.20 9.79
N TRP A 294 31.66 -20.30 8.85
CA TRP A 294 30.63 -19.50 8.17
C TRP A 294 29.62 -20.38 7.41
N GLU A 295 30.13 -21.47 6.85
CA GLU A 295 29.44 -22.47 6.06
C GLU A 295 28.42 -23.27 6.88
N ASN A 296 28.56 -23.26 8.22
CA ASN A 296 27.66 -23.98 9.12
C ASN A 296 26.52 -23.10 9.67
N VAL A 297 26.33 -21.90 9.09
CA VAL A 297 25.23 -21.00 9.44
C VAL A 297 24.27 -20.91 8.27
N GLU A 298 23.07 -21.47 8.47
CA GLU A 298 22.02 -21.49 7.46
C GLU A 298 20.85 -20.63 7.94
N TRP A 299 20.55 -19.57 7.18
CA TRP A 299 19.39 -18.72 7.41
C TRP A 299 18.19 -19.26 6.64
N SER A 300 17.04 -19.32 7.32
CA SER A 300 15.76 -19.80 6.80
C SER A 300 14.63 -18.87 7.23
N GLU A 301 13.44 -19.04 6.68
CA GLU A 301 12.29 -18.19 6.99
C GLU A 301 11.79 -18.30 8.43
N GLU A 302 12.05 -19.44 9.08
CA GLU A 302 11.69 -19.73 10.47
C GLU A 302 12.82 -19.39 11.43
N GLY A 303 14.06 -19.33 10.93
CA GLY A 303 15.19 -19.04 11.78
C GLY A 303 16.59 -19.30 11.27
N VAL A 304 17.50 -19.53 12.20
CA VAL A 304 18.91 -19.80 11.91
C VAL A 304 19.31 -21.16 12.46
N THR A 305 19.86 -21.99 11.59
CA THR A 305 20.49 -23.25 11.97
C THR A 305 22.00 -23.03 12.06
N ILE A 306 22.57 -23.32 13.24
CA ILE A 306 23.99 -23.13 13.51
C ILE A 306 24.56 -24.48 13.96
N ASN A 307 25.51 -25.03 13.19
CA ASN A 307 26.08 -26.37 13.44
C ASN A 307 24.99 -27.46 13.60
N GLY A 308 23.86 -27.33 12.89
CA GLY A 308 22.73 -28.26 12.96
C GLY A 308 21.73 -28.04 14.11
N GLU A 309 21.97 -27.07 15.00
CA GLU A 309 21.01 -26.66 16.03
C GLU A 309 20.17 -25.48 15.52
N PHE A 310 18.84 -25.64 15.55
CA PHE A 310 17.91 -24.59 15.12
C PHE A 310 17.62 -23.60 16.24
N PHE A 311 17.74 -22.33 15.92
CA PHE A 311 17.30 -21.21 16.74
C PHE A 311 16.21 -20.49 15.95
N GLY A 312 15.03 -20.30 16.55
CA GLY A 312 13.92 -19.55 15.95
C GLY A 312 13.97 -18.06 16.35
N PRO A 313 14.71 -17.19 15.65
CA PRO A 313 14.66 -15.76 15.83
C PRO A 313 13.26 -15.25 15.51
N ILE A 314 12.65 -14.64 16.49
CA ILE A 314 11.49 -13.79 16.33
C ILE A 314 11.95 -12.45 15.78
N VAL A 315 13.16 -12.01 16.16
CA VAL A 315 13.76 -10.71 15.82
C VAL A 315 15.26 -10.82 15.73
N SER A 316 15.85 -10.01 14.84
CA SER A 316 17.30 -9.86 14.71
C SER A 316 17.71 -8.42 14.42
N TYR A 317 18.87 -8.01 14.90
CA TYR A 317 19.44 -6.69 14.61
C TYR A 317 20.96 -6.65 14.74
N PHE A 318 21.61 -5.80 13.94
CA PHE A 318 23.06 -5.58 13.98
C PHE A 318 23.41 -4.37 14.84
N TRP A 319 24.39 -4.52 15.73
CA TRP A 319 24.94 -3.40 16.49
C TRP A 319 26.42 -3.19 16.22
N ALA A 320 26.78 -1.96 15.86
CA ALA A 320 28.16 -1.58 15.61
C ALA A 320 29.06 -1.87 16.82
N LYS A 321 30.19 -2.54 16.57
CA LYS A 321 31.24 -2.74 17.57
C LYS A 321 31.80 -1.38 17.95
N ARG A 322 31.85 -1.06 19.24
CA ARG A 322 32.57 0.15 19.67
C ARG A 322 34.06 -0.07 19.40
N LYS A 323 34.69 0.87 18.68
CA LYS A 323 36.15 1.04 18.75
C LYS A 323 36.46 1.34 20.21
N ARG A 324 36.88 0.35 20.99
CA ARG A 324 37.54 0.65 22.26
C ARG A 324 38.77 1.49 21.90
N PRO A 325 39.03 2.64 22.55
CA PRO A 325 40.40 3.10 22.60
C PRO A 325 41.19 1.92 23.18
N LEU A 326 42.17 1.45 22.42
CA LEU A 326 43.15 0.49 22.92
C LEU A 326 43.67 1.03 24.25
N GLN A 327 43.36 0.35 25.35
CA GLN A 327 44.16 0.44 26.57
C GLN A 327 45.09 -0.75 26.57
#